data_AF-A0A7S1NVX9-F1
#
_entry.id   AF-A0A7S1NVX9-F1
#
_cell.length_a   1.000
_cell.length_b   1.000
_cell.length_c   1.000
_cell.angle_alpha   90.00
_cell.angle_beta   90.00
_cell.angle_gamma   90.00
#
_symmetry.space_group_name_H-M   'P 1'
#
loop_
_entity.id
_entity.type
_entity.pdbx_description
1 polymer ?
#
loop_
_entity_poly.entity_id
_entity_poly.type
_entity_poly.pdbx_seq_one_letter_code
_entity_poly.pdbx_strand_id
1 'polypeptide(L)'
;VIMPPIPGATNVYMDVEHPVVMLSIDLTKSGAASASGKSTTVASTFGNKSIGSTGVSLGLNAFRKHDLTLPSDDEEFKAPEGLKNITMELRGSILKLSVDLSKDCGPSSTGKTTIVASTSGNKAIGSTGVMLGLNMFSYKKAKITAEALATAPKAQTDGTTGATEGLQGVEVIMSGDICTFTINTAKGLWPSKSGKATILATSNGFKQVPGTDTTCNLMVCKAIKSEGPAPEVPEAPLEGVKNVTCGVIGPNLLIKCDLSQTQGLSSTGKSTMIAQTSGLKSVPGTTISVNLNLFQAIGGTKRPVAGIEGPPAKKLKTGDEQELKAEDGKELKKEDD
;
A
#
# COMPACT_ATOMS: atom_id res chain seq x y z
N VAL A 1 -10.98 11.05 -7.53
CA VAL A 1 -9.64 10.41 -7.64
C VAL A 1 -9.01 10.41 -6.26
N ILE A 2 -8.74 9.23 -5.69
CA ILE A 2 -8.10 9.11 -4.37
C ILE A 2 -6.60 9.15 -4.62
N MET A 3 -5.93 10.17 -4.08
CA MET A 3 -4.48 10.35 -4.19
C MET A 3 -3.76 9.29 -3.32
N PRO A 4 -2.47 8.97 -3.52
CA PRO A 4 -1.71 8.15 -2.59
C PRO A 4 -1.28 8.98 -1.37
N PRO A 5 -1.20 8.37 -0.16
CA PRO A 5 -0.88 9.12 1.04
C PRO A 5 0.59 9.57 1.03
N ILE A 6 0.91 10.60 1.81
CA ILE A 6 2.30 11.02 2.05
C ILE A 6 3.10 9.79 2.51
N PRO A 7 4.33 9.54 2.00
CA PRO A 7 5.14 8.41 2.41
C PRO A 7 5.26 8.29 3.94
N GLY A 8 4.84 7.13 4.47
CA GLY A 8 4.83 6.86 5.90
C GLY A 8 3.75 7.61 6.70
N ALA A 9 2.75 8.18 6.03
CA ALA A 9 1.49 8.63 6.62
C ALA A 9 0.36 7.64 6.33
N THR A 10 -0.67 7.63 7.17
CA THR A 10 -1.89 6.86 6.96
C THR A 10 -3.03 7.83 6.67
N ASN A 11 -3.70 7.64 5.53
CA ASN A 11 -4.91 8.40 5.16
C ASN A 11 -4.71 9.94 5.16
N VAL A 12 -3.51 10.39 4.81
CA VAL A 12 -3.20 11.82 4.60
C VAL A 12 -2.67 11.98 3.20
N TYR A 13 -3.45 12.66 2.38
CA TYR A 13 -3.13 12.93 0.99
C TYR A 13 -2.67 14.37 0.86
N MET A 14 -1.64 14.64 0.06
CA MET A 14 -1.10 15.98 -0.10
C MET A 14 -0.90 16.30 -1.57
N ASP A 15 -1.43 17.45 -1.97
CA ASP A 15 -1.18 18.07 -3.24
C ASP A 15 -0.61 19.48 -3.02
N VAL A 16 0.17 19.95 -3.99
CA VAL A 16 0.94 21.17 -3.85
C VAL A 16 0.78 22.02 -5.10
N GLU A 17 0.08 23.14 -4.94
CA GLU A 17 -0.13 24.16 -5.97
C GLU A 17 0.44 25.46 -5.43
N HIS A 18 1.70 25.77 -5.75
CA HIS A 18 2.42 26.88 -5.16
C HIS A 18 1.60 28.20 -5.17
N PRO A 19 1.47 28.91 -4.03
CA PRO A 19 2.09 28.66 -2.72
C PRO A 19 1.24 27.80 -1.76
N VAL A 20 0.13 27.22 -2.22
CA VAL A 20 -0.84 26.49 -1.42
C VAL A 20 -0.50 25.00 -1.34
N VAL A 21 -0.59 24.44 -0.14
CA VAL A 21 -0.62 23.00 0.09
C VAL A 21 -2.06 22.60 0.38
N MET A 22 -2.54 21.62 -0.37
CA MET A 22 -3.84 21.01 -0.18
C MET A 22 -3.68 19.65 0.49
N LEU A 23 -4.36 19.44 1.61
CA LEU A 23 -4.42 18.15 2.27
C LEU A 23 -5.82 17.57 2.12
N SER A 24 -5.92 16.26 1.93
CA SER A 24 -7.19 15.55 1.94
C SER A 24 -7.14 14.37 2.90
N ILE A 25 -8.25 14.10 3.58
CA ILE A 25 -8.41 13.01 4.54
C ILE A 25 -9.76 12.34 4.29
N ASP A 26 -9.80 11.01 4.16
CA ASP A 26 -11.05 10.26 4.08
C ASP A 26 -11.54 9.88 5.49
N LEU A 27 -12.59 10.55 5.96
CA LEU A 27 -13.12 10.36 7.31
C LEU A 27 -13.81 8.99 7.51
N THR A 28 -14.05 8.22 6.44
CA THR A 28 -14.58 6.85 6.56
C THR A 28 -13.53 5.86 7.03
N LYS A 29 -12.24 6.13 6.78
CA LYS A 29 -11.17 5.21 7.14
C LYS A 29 -10.96 5.19 8.65
N SER A 30 -10.62 4.02 9.15
CA SER A 30 -10.23 3.79 10.53
C SER A 30 -8.98 2.92 10.57
N GLY A 31 -7.93 3.43 11.20
CA GLY A 31 -6.71 2.71 11.52
C GLY A 31 -6.78 2.07 12.91
N ALA A 32 -5.61 1.90 13.53
CA ALA A 32 -5.50 1.27 14.84
C ALA A 32 -6.22 2.05 15.94
N ALA A 33 -6.78 1.31 16.89
CA ALA A 33 -7.27 1.86 18.15
C ALA A 33 -6.10 2.48 18.95
N SER A 34 -6.37 3.53 19.68
CA SER A 34 -5.43 4.11 20.64
C SER A 34 -5.10 3.10 21.74
N ALA A 35 -3.97 3.27 22.43
CA ALA A 35 -3.57 2.39 23.54
C ALA A 35 -4.65 2.27 24.63
N SER A 36 -5.46 3.32 24.81
CA SER A 36 -6.60 3.33 25.76
C SER A 36 -7.88 2.66 25.24
N GLY A 37 -7.95 2.30 23.95
CA GLY A 37 -9.17 1.82 23.28
C GLY A 37 -10.29 2.85 23.11
N LYS A 38 -10.10 4.11 23.56
CA LYS A 38 -11.15 5.15 23.53
C LYS A 38 -11.30 5.85 22.19
N SER A 39 -10.36 5.66 21.27
CA SER A 39 -10.36 6.33 19.97
C SER A 39 -9.69 5.47 18.91
N THR A 40 -10.02 5.73 17.65
CA THR A 40 -9.35 5.18 16.47
C THR A 40 -8.65 6.27 15.71
N THR A 41 -7.46 5.97 15.19
CA THR A 41 -6.75 6.89 14.30
C THR A 41 -7.48 6.92 12.96
N VAL A 42 -7.95 8.09 12.53
CA VAL A 42 -8.54 8.28 11.19
C VAL A 42 -7.43 8.57 10.19
N ALA A 43 -6.50 9.46 10.56
CA ALA A 43 -5.36 9.82 9.74
C ALA A 43 -4.17 10.26 10.61
N SER A 44 -2.95 10.01 10.15
CA SER A 44 -1.75 10.46 10.86
C SER A 44 -0.55 10.55 9.94
N THR A 45 0.27 11.58 10.12
CA THR A 45 1.61 11.67 9.52
C THR A 45 2.68 10.94 10.32
N PHE A 46 2.33 10.38 11.49
CA PHE A 46 3.24 9.75 12.45
C PHE A 46 4.44 10.67 12.76
N GLY A 47 4.14 11.85 13.30
CA GLY A 47 5.12 12.91 13.58
C GLY A 47 5.23 13.95 12.47
N ASN A 48 6.26 14.78 12.55
CA ASN A 48 6.49 15.84 11.56
C ASN A 48 7.15 15.26 10.31
N LYS A 49 6.58 15.55 9.13
CA LYS A 49 7.10 15.17 7.81
C LYS A 49 7.50 16.43 7.04
N SER A 50 8.66 16.41 6.39
CA SER A 50 9.09 17.51 5.53
C SER A 50 8.26 17.59 4.25
N ILE A 51 7.90 18.80 3.84
CA ILE A 51 7.24 19.06 2.56
C ILE A 51 8.32 19.36 1.52
N GLY A 52 8.83 18.31 0.88
CA GLY A 52 9.94 18.43 -0.08
C GLY A 52 11.19 19.03 0.56
N SER A 53 11.92 19.83 -0.21
CA SER A 53 13.11 20.56 0.22
C SER A 53 12.82 21.98 0.71
N THR A 54 11.54 22.32 0.94
CA THR A 54 11.12 23.68 1.32
C THR A 54 11.64 24.13 2.69
N GLY A 55 11.97 23.19 3.57
CA GLY A 55 12.25 23.46 4.98
C GLY A 55 10.99 23.65 5.83
N VAL A 56 9.80 23.35 5.27
CA VAL A 56 8.54 23.28 6.01
C VAL A 56 8.28 21.85 6.48
N SER A 57 7.84 21.71 7.72
CA SER A 57 7.46 20.44 8.35
C SER A 57 5.97 20.43 8.68
N LEU A 58 5.28 19.34 8.34
CA LEU A 58 3.86 19.08 8.57
C LEU A 58 3.67 17.96 9.59
N GLY A 59 2.94 18.24 10.67
CA GLY A 59 2.40 17.24 11.57
C GLY A 59 0.87 17.26 11.53
N LEU A 60 0.25 16.11 11.29
CA LEU A 60 -1.21 15.97 11.27
C LEU A 60 -1.63 14.69 11.99
N ASN A 61 -2.63 14.80 12.87
CA ASN A 61 -3.30 13.68 13.51
C ASN A 61 -4.81 13.91 13.51
N ALA A 62 -5.57 12.92 13.05
CA ALA A 62 -7.02 12.87 13.12
C ALA A 62 -7.44 11.59 13.84
N PHE A 63 -8.31 11.70 14.84
CA PHE A 63 -8.83 10.54 15.57
C PHE A 63 -10.32 10.67 15.83
N ARG A 64 -11.01 9.54 15.89
CA ARG A 64 -12.46 9.43 16.12
C ARG A 64 -12.72 8.68 17.42
N LYS A 65 -13.63 9.17 18.25
CA LYS A 65 -14.12 8.43 19.43
C LYS A 65 -15.09 7.34 18.96
N HIS A 66 -15.06 6.16 19.58
CA HIS A 66 -15.84 4.99 19.12
C HIS A 66 -17.36 5.19 19.15
N ASP A 67 -17.86 6.11 19.98
CA ASP A 67 -19.30 6.29 20.22
C ASP A 67 -19.97 7.30 19.27
N LEU A 68 -19.25 7.79 18.25
CA LEU A 68 -19.76 8.82 17.35
C LEU A 68 -19.90 8.28 15.93
N THR A 69 -21.15 8.24 15.45
CA THR A 69 -21.49 7.99 14.06
C THR A 69 -21.15 9.19 13.19
N LEU A 70 -20.81 8.95 11.93
CA LEU A 70 -20.65 10.03 10.96
C LEU A 70 -22.02 10.75 10.79
N PRO A 71 -22.03 12.08 10.71
CA PRO A 71 -23.24 12.86 10.46
C PRO A 71 -23.81 12.49 9.09
N SER A 72 -25.13 12.61 8.96
CA SER A 72 -25.81 12.49 7.67
C SER A 72 -25.39 13.62 6.72
N ASP A 73 -25.50 13.38 5.42
CA ASP A 73 -25.10 14.34 4.37
C ASP A 73 -25.85 15.69 4.44
N ASP A 74 -26.94 15.78 5.21
CA ASP A 74 -27.77 16.98 5.36
C ASP A 74 -27.25 18.00 6.38
N GLU A 75 -26.24 17.69 7.20
CA GLU A 75 -25.70 18.67 8.15
C GLU A 75 -24.67 19.61 7.52
N GLU A 76 -24.92 20.92 7.63
CA GLU A 76 -24.01 21.95 7.15
C GLU A 76 -22.67 21.90 7.91
N PHE A 77 -21.58 21.68 7.17
CA PHE A 77 -20.24 21.65 7.74
C PHE A 77 -19.79 23.05 8.18
N LYS A 78 -19.62 23.25 9.49
CA LYS A 78 -18.99 24.45 10.06
C LYS A 78 -17.56 24.17 10.51
N ALA A 79 -16.60 24.87 9.90
CA ALA A 79 -15.21 24.80 10.31
C ALA A 79 -15.02 25.34 11.75
N PRO A 80 -14.11 24.75 12.56
CA PRO A 80 -13.86 25.23 13.92
C PRO A 80 -13.23 26.62 13.92
N GLU A 81 -13.49 27.39 14.97
CA GLU A 81 -12.91 28.73 15.15
C GLU A 81 -11.45 28.68 15.65
N GLY A 82 -10.71 29.76 15.41
CA GLY A 82 -9.33 29.92 15.89
C GLY A 82 -8.26 29.17 15.09
N LEU A 83 -8.58 28.79 13.85
CA LEU A 83 -7.62 28.25 12.90
C LEU A 83 -6.67 29.35 12.43
N LYS A 84 -5.39 29.02 12.30
CA LYS A 84 -4.36 29.93 11.77
C LYS A 84 -3.93 29.45 10.40
N ASN A 85 -4.26 30.22 9.37
CA ASN A 85 -3.89 29.95 7.98
C ASN A 85 -4.30 28.55 7.47
N ILE A 86 -5.54 28.15 7.79
CA ILE A 86 -6.14 26.90 7.30
C ILE A 86 -7.55 27.26 6.84
N THR A 87 -7.86 26.89 5.59
CA THR A 87 -9.24 26.82 5.10
C THR A 87 -9.67 25.36 5.11
N MET A 88 -10.85 25.06 5.63
CA MET A 88 -11.37 23.69 5.69
C MET A 88 -12.68 23.58 4.93
N GLU A 89 -12.83 22.49 4.18
CA GLU A 89 -14.06 22.17 3.45
C GLU A 89 -14.33 20.66 3.56
N LEU A 90 -15.57 20.27 3.82
CA LEU A 90 -15.99 18.88 3.84
C LEU A 90 -16.81 18.59 2.57
N ARG A 91 -16.38 17.63 1.76
CA ARG A 91 -17.11 17.17 0.57
C ARG A 91 -17.47 15.70 0.72
N GLY A 92 -18.71 15.42 1.12
CA GLY A 92 -19.12 14.08 1.54
C GLY A 92 -18.26 13.61 2.71
N SER A 93 -17.55 12.49 2.55
CA SER A 93 -16.63 11.97 3.58
C SER A 93 -15.20 12.49 3.50
N ILE A 94 -14.86 13.33 2.52
CA ILE A 94 -13.50 13.82 2.32
C ILE A 94 -13.33 15.22 2.92
N LEU A 95 -12.49 15.32 3.94
CA LEU A 95 -12.08 16.60 4.51
C LEU A 95 -10.90 17.16 3.72
N LYS A 96 -11.08 18.35 3.14
CA LYS A 96 -10.05 19.12 2.44
C LYS A 96 -9.54 20.25 3.31
N LEU A 97 -8.23 20.45 3.34
CA LEU A 97 -7.57 21.55 4.03
C LEU A 97 -6.65 22.28 3.06
N SER A 98 -6.73 23.61 3.01
CA SER A 98 -5.84 24.45 2.22
C SER A 98 -5.02 25.34 3.13
N VAL A 99 -3.69 25.30 2.93
CA VAL A 99 -2.71 26.07 3.70
C VAL A 99 -1.84 26.87 2.74
N ASP A 100 -1.80 28.19 2.92
CA ASP A 100 -0.93 29.07 2.12
C ASP A 100 0.45 29.15 2.77
N LEU A 101 1.46 28.55 2.13
CA LEU A 101 2.82 28.52 2.68
C LEU A 101 3.52 29.88 2.71
N SER A 102 2.98 30.90 2.03
CA SER A 102 3.57 32.24 2.01
C SER A 102 3.33 33.03 3.30
N LYS A 103 2.41 32.59 4.16
CA LYS A 103 2.04 33.31 5.39
C LYS A 103 2.86 32.92 6.61
N ASP A 104 3.11 33.90 7.47
CA ASP A 104 3.77 33.78 8.77
C ASP A 104 2.74 34.08 9.89
N CYS A 105 2.51 33.11 10.78
CA CYS A 105 1.59 33.24 11.93
C CYS A 105 2.32 33.53 13.25
N GLY A 106 3.58 33.93 13.19
CA GLY A 106 4.44 34.28 14.32
C GLY A 106 5.44 33.17 14.71
N PRO A 107 6.41 33.50 15.58
CA PRO A 107 7.37 32.53 16.10
C PRO A 107 6.67 31.46 16.95
N SER A 108 7.20 30.24 16.93
CA SER A 108 6.80 29.21 17.88
C SER A 108 7.19 29.60 19.31
N SER A 109 6.60 28.94 20.31
CA SER A 109 6.88 29.21 21.73
C SER A 109 8.37 29.12 22.09
N THR A 110 9.15 28.35 21.33
CA THR A 110 10.61 28.21 21.51
C THR A 110 11.43 29.21 20.70
N GLY A 111 10.82 29.96 19.77
CA GLY A 111 11.48 30.88 18.85
C GLY A 111 12.36 30.23 17.77
N LYS A 112 12.45 28.89 17.75
CA LYS A 112 13.29 28.13 16.79
C LYS A 112 12.68 28.03 15.40
N THR A 113 11.35 28.09 15.33
CA THR A 113 10.57 27.93 14.10
C THR A 113 9.52 29.02 14.00
N THR A 114 9.03 29.24 12.80
CA THR A 114 7.89 30.08 12.48
C THR A 114 6.66 29.20 12.24
N ILE A 115 5.52 29.56 12.81
CA ILE A 115 4.26 28.85 12.57
C ILE A 115 3.73 29.28 11.20
N VAL A 116 3.55 28.32 10.30
CA VAL A 116 2.94 28.55 8.98
C VAL A 116 1.43 28.36 9.07
N ALA A 117 0.99 27.27 9.70
CA ALA A 117 -0.42 26.98 9.94
C ALA A 117 -0.61 26.16 11.21
N SER A 118 -1.75 26.31 11.88
CA SER A 118 -2.08 25.52 13.05
C SER A 118 -3.58 25.50 13.34
N THR A 119 -4.09 24.34 13.77
CA THR A 119 -5.44 24.22 14.37
C THR A 119 -5.48 24.67 15.83
N SER A 120 -4.34 25.06 16.40
CA SER A 120 -4.18 25.42 17.82
C SER A 120 -4.60 24.29 18.77
N GLY A 121 -4.15 23.06 18.47
CA GLY A 121 -4.50 21.83 19.20
C GLY A 121 -5.49 20.95 18.44
N ASN A 122 -6.05 19.94 19.13
CA ASN A 122 -7.06 19.06 18.53
C ASN A 122 -8.42 19.77 18.53
N LYS A 123 -8.99 19.99 17.36
CA LYS A 123 -10.30 20.63 17.17
C LYS A 123 -11.31 19.64 16.63
N ALA A 124 -12.54 19.71 17.11
CA ALA A 124 -13.64 18.95 16.55
C ALA A 124 -13.97 19.46 15.14
N ILE A 125 -14.15 18.55 14.20
CA ILE A 125 -14.47 18.86 12.80
C ILE A 125 -15.99 18.77 12.63
N GLY A 126 -16.70 19.88 12.88
CA GLY A 126 -18.16 19.92 12.87
C GLY A 126 -18.78 18.82 13.74
N SER A 127 -19.81 18.15 13.22
CA SER A 127 -20.48 17.00 13.84
C SER A 127 -19.87 15.64 13.47
N THR A 128 -18.71 15.59 12.79
CA THR A 128 -18.10 14.35 12.29
C THR A 128 -17.64 13.36 13.37
N GLY A 129 -17.58 13.81 14.63
CA GLY A 129 -16.97 13.07 15.73
C GLY A 129 -15.45 12.88 15.60
N VAL A 130 -14.82 13.49 14.59
CA VAL A 130 -13.38 13.48 14.36
C VAL A 130 -12.75 14.70 15.02
N MET A 131 -11.69 14.46 15.77
CA MET A 131 -10.81 15.48 16.32
C MET A 131 -9.56 15.56 15.46
N LEU A 132 -9.23 16.74 14.97
CA LEU A 132 -8.07 16.99 14.11
C LEU A 132 -7.10 17.97 14.77
N GLY A 133 -5.83 17.58 14.83
CA GLY A 133 -4.70 18.46 15.08
C GLY A 133 -3.82 18.57 13.84
N LEU A 134 -3.58 19.78 13.35
CA LEU A 134 -2.63 20.09 12.29
C LEU A 134 -1.68 21.18 12.77
N ASN A 135 -0.38 20.98 12.55
CA ASN A 135 0.62 22.00 12.70
C ASN A 135 1.61 21.98 11.53
N MET A 136 1.92 23.17 11.02
CA MET A 136 2.95 23.37 10.01
C MET A 136 3.93 24.42 10.48
N PHE A 137 5.22 24.09 10.43
CA PHE A 137 6.29 24.97 10.90
C PHE A 137 7.35 25.13 9.82
N SER A 138 7.93 26.32 9.75
CA SER A 138 9.05 26.66 8.89
C SER A 138 10.27 27.00 9.74
N TYR A 139 11.46 26.59 9.31
CA TYR A 139 12.71 27.04 9.93
C TYR A 139 13.15 28.38 9.31
N LYS A 140 13.85 29.24 10.07
CA LYS A 140 14.23 30.63 9.70
C LYS A 140 14.99 30.82 8.36
N LYS A 141 15.33 29.75 7.65
CA LYS A 141 16.03 29.77 6.33
C LYS A 141 15.28 28.99 5.24
N ALA A 142 14.03 28.60 5.48
CA ALA A 142 13.22 27.89 4.50
C ALA A 142 13.02 28.75 3.25
N LYS A 143 13.39 28.22 2.08
CA LYS A 143 13.08 28.82 0.79
C LYS A 143 11.88 28.08 0.22
N ILE A 144 10.72 28.72 0.27
CA ILE A 144 9.47 28.19 -0.26
C ILE A 144 9.41 28.61 -1.73
N THR A 145 10.11 27.87 -2.59
CA THR A 145 10.06 28.06 -4.04
C THR A 145 9.24 26.97 -4.70
N ALA A 146 8.75 27.22 -5.91
CA ALA A 146 8.00 26.22 -6.68
C ALA A 146 8.84 24.96 -6.94
N GLU A 147 10.15 25.08 -7.11
CA GLU A 147 11.08 23.96 -7.32
C GLU A 147 11.24 23.13 -6.03
N ALA A 148 11.40 23.80 -4.88
CA ALA A 148 11.48 23.12 -3.60
C ALA A 148 10.18 22.36 -3.27
N LEU A 149 9.05 22.94 -3.63
CA LEU A 149 7.72 22.31 -3.56
C LEU A 149 7.55 21.18 -4.58
N ALA A 150 8.15 21.27 -5.76
CA ALA A 150 8.11 20.22 -6.75
C ALA A 150 8.83 18.94 -6.29
N THR A 151 9.79 19.06 -5.36
CA THR A 151 10.42 17.91 -4.68
C THR A 151 9.60 17.35 -3.52
N ALA A 152 8.50 18.01 -3.12
CA ALA A 152 7.58 17.41 -2.18
C ALA A 152 7.01 16.13 -2.80
N PRO A 153 6.68 15.11 -1.99
CA PRO A 153 5.89 14.00 -2.48
C PRO A 153 4.57 14.59 -2.99
N LYS A 154 4.51 14.86 -4.29
CA LYS A 154 3.26 15.19 -4.95
C LYS A 154 2.41 13.95 -4.82
N ALA A 155 1.13 14.14 -4.53
CA ALA A 155 0.15 13.15 -4.90
C ALA A 155 0.46 12.72 -6.34
N GLN A 156 0.89 11.48 -6.51
CA GLN A 156 0.81 10.87 -7.83
C GLN A 156 -0.67 10.86 -8.14
N THR A 157 -1.10 11.83 -8.94
CA THR A 157 -2.44 11.86 -9.51
C THR A 157 -2.65 10.48 -10.09
N ASP A 158 -3.64 9.78 -9.52
CA ASP A 158 -4.39 8.66 -10.07
C ASP A 158 -4.45 7.43 -9.16
N GLY A 159 -3.52 7.24 -8.21
CA GLY A 159 -3.35 5.99 -7.45
C GLY A 159 -4.17 5.73 -6.17
N THR A 160 -5.12 4.79 -6.12
CA THR A 160 -5.64 4.20 -4.86
C THR A 160 -4.62 3.20 -4.30
N THR A 161 -4.04 3.47 -3.13
CA THR A 161 -3.17 2.51 -2.42
C THR A 161 -3.99 1.63 -1.48
N GLY A 162 -3.91 0.31 -1.65
CA GLY A 162 -4.55 -0.64 -0.74
C GLY A 162 -3.53 -1.58 -0.10
N ALA A 163 -3.57 -1.72 1.22
CA ALA A 163 -2.87 -2.82 1.87
C ALA A 163 -3.51 -4.13 1.40
N THR A 164 -2.75 -4.96 0.69
CA THR A 164 -3.25 -6.24 0.21
C THR A 164 -2.91 -7.32 1.23
N GLU A 165 -3.92 -7.90 1.86
CA GLU A 165 -3.67 -9.06 2.74
C GLU A 165 -2.96 -10.17 1.94
N GLY A 166 -1.74 -10.50 2.38
CA GLY A 166 -0.94 -11.58 1.80
C GLY A 166 0.08 -11.17 0.73
N LEU A 167 0.16 -9.90 0.30
CA LEU A 167 1.30 -9.42 -0.47
C LEU A 167 2.42 -8.96 0.48
N GLN A 168 3.56 -9.64 0.43
CA GLN A 168 4.72 -9.32 1.27
C GLN A 168 5.77 -8.59 0.45
N GLY A 169 6.26 -7.46 0.97
CA GLY A 169 7.29 -6.65 0.29
C GLY A 169 6.79 -5.87 -0.93
N VAL A 170 5.47 -5.72 -1.09
CA VAL A 170 4.84 -5.07 -2.23
C VAL A 170 3.87 -4.01 -1.75
N GLU A 171 3.98 -2.82 -2.32
CA GLU A 171 2.94 -1.78 -2.26
C GLU A 171 2.20 -1.76 -3.60
N VAL A 172 0.87 -1.71 -3.58
CA VAL A 172 0.04 -1.68 -4.79
C VAL A 172 -0.63 -0.33 -4.90
N ILE A 173 -0.47 0.32 -6.05
CA ILE A 173 -1.00 1.65 -6.37
C ILE A 173 -1.88 1.53 -7.62
N MET A 174 -3.16 1.90 -7.52
CA MET A 174 -4.15 1.79 -8.60
C MET A 174 -4.47 3.13 -9.27
N SER A 175 -3.93 3.38 -10.47
CA SER A 175 -4.11 4.59 -11.28
C SER A 175 -5.16 4.39 -12.39
N GLY A 176 -6.44 4.61 -12.07
CA GLY A 176 -7.53 4.19 -12.97
C GLY A 176 -7.45 2.68 -13.22
N ASP A 177 -7.29 2.27 -14.48
CA ASP A 177 -7.07 0.87 -14.86
C ASP A 177 -5.60 0.42 -14.73
N ILE A 178 -4.66 1.32 -14.45
CA ILE A 178 -3.25 0.98 -14.32
C ILE A 178 -2.93 0.50 -12.90
N CYS A 179 -2.59 -0.77 -12.75
CA CYS A 179 -2.07 -1.33 -11.50
C CYS A 179 -0.54 -1.23 -11.47
N THR A 180 0.00 -0.54 -10.47
CA THR A 180 1.46 -0.45 -10.23
C THR A 180 1.84 -1.20 -8.96
N PHE A 181 2.73 -2.18 -9.08
CA PHE A 181 3.39 -2.84 -7.95
C PHE A 181 4.73 -2.16 -7.69
N THR A 182 4.92 -1.64 -6.48
CA THR A 182 6.14 -1.00 -6.00
C THR A 182 6.86 -1.92 -5.02
N ILE A 183 8.10 -2.28 -5.32
CA ILE A 183 8.92 -3.21 -4.53
C ILE A 183 10.24 -2.54 -4.17
N ASN A 184 10.57 -2.48 -2.87
CA ASN A 184 11.85 -1.93 -2.43
C ASN A 184 12.99 -2.94 -2.66
N THR A 185 13.85 -2.65 -3.63
CA THR A 185 14.96 -3.52 -4.06
C THR A 185 16.12 -3.59 -3.07
N ALA A 186 16.16 -2.69 -2.07
CA ALA A 186 17.14 -2.71 -1.00
C ALA A 186 16.69 -3.57 0.20
N LYS A 187 15.39 -3.87 0.32
CA LYS A 187 14.84 -4.67 1.41
C LYS A 187 14.49 -6.07 0.92
N GLY A 188 15.42 -7.01 1.10
CA GLY A 188 15.13 -8.43 0.92
C GLY A 188 14.22 -8.96 2.02
N LEU A 189 13.35 -9.91 1.68
CA LEU A 189 12.53 -10.64 2.65
C LEU A 189 13.32 -11.84 3.22
N TRP A 190 13.69 -12.80 2.36
CA TRP A 190 14.49 -13.97 2.74
C TRP A 190 15.25 -14.55 1.54
N PRO A 191 16.34 -15.30 1.75
CA PRO A 191 17.02 -16.02 0.68
C PRO A 191 16.12 -17.11 0.09
N SER A 192 16.15 -17.27 -1.24
CA SER A 192 15.53 -18.37 -1.96
C SER A 192 16.06 -19.74 -1.47
N LYS A 193 15.28 -20.81 -1.67
CA LYS A 193 15.66 -22.18 -1.25
C LYS A 193 17.00 -22.64 -1.81
N SER A 194 17.40 -22.15 -2.99
CA SER A 194 18.69 -22.49 -3.60
C SER A 194 19.86 -21.66 -3.07
N GLY A 195 19.59 -20.63 -2.26
CA GLY A 195 20.60 -19.67 -1.80
C GLY A 195 21.23 -18.84 -2.91
N LYS A 196 20.66 -18.80 -4.12
CA LYS A 196 21.23 -18.06 -5.27
C LYS A 196 20.60 -16.67 -5.47
N ALA A 197 19.42 -16.46 -4.91
CA ALA A 197 18.67 -15.22 -5.01
C ALA A 197 18.04 -14.85 -3.65
N THR A 198 17.75 -13.57 -3.47
CA THR A 198 16.94 -13.03 -2.37
C THR A 198 15.54 -12.73 -2.89
N ILE A 199 14.51 -13.17 -2.18
CA ILE A 199 13.12 -12.81 -2.48
C ILE A 199 12.89 -11.39 -2.00
N LEU A 200 12.48 -10.50 -2.92
CA LEU A 200 12.15 -9.11 -2.61
C LEU A 200 10.67 -8.94 -2.32
N ALA A 201 9.83 -9.70 -3.02
CA ALA A 201 8.39 -9.65 -2.91
C ALA A 201 7.75 -10.99 -3.28
N THR A 202 6.64 -11.31 -2.62
CA THR A 202 5.83 -12.49 -2.94
C THR A 202 4.37 -12.30 -2.54
N SER A 203 3.46 -12.85 -3.33
CA SER A 203 2.04 -12.98 -2.97
C SER A 203 1.68 -14.30 -2.29
N ASN A 204 2.61 -15.27 -2.28
CA ASN A 204 2.39 -16.64 -1.78
C ASN A 204 1.11 -17.28 -2.36
N GLY A 205 1.00 -17.28 -3.69
CA GLY A 205 -0.17 -17.75 -4.44
C GLY A 205 -1.00 -16.59 -4.99
N PHE A 206 -2.22 -16.89 -5.45
CA PHE A 206 -3.12 -15.86 -5.98
C PHE A 206 -3.74 -15.05 -4.83
N LYS A 207 -3.57 -13.73 -4.86
CA LYS A 207 -4.16 -12.76 -3.94
C LYS A 207 -4.96 -11.72 -4.71
N GLN A 208 -6.05 -11.23 -4.15
CA GLN A 208 -6.86 -10.20 -4.79
C GLN A 208 -6.08 -8.89 -4.86
N VAL A 209 -6.08 -8.21 -6.01
CA VAL A 209 -5.52 -6.86 -6.15
C VAL A 209 -6.51 -5.88 -5.49
N PRO A 210 -6.07 -5.00 -4.56
CA PRO A 210 -6.97 -4.16 -3.79
C PRO A 210 -7.89 -3.30 -4.66
N GLY A 211 -9.17 -3.27 -4.31
CA GLY A 211 -10.16 -2.46 -5.03
C GLY A 211 -10.60 -3.02 -6.38
N THR A 212 -10.21 -4.26 -6.72
CA THR A 212 -10.54 -4.88 -8.01
C THR A 212 -11.05 -6.31 -7.83
N ASP A 213 -11.64 -6.89 -8.87
CA ASP A 213 -11.94 -8.31 -8.99
C ASP A 213 -10.78 -9.13 -9.61
N THR A 214 -9.62 -8.51 -9.76
CA THR A 214 -8.41 -9.13 -10.30
C THR A 214 -7.65 -9.86 -9.20
N THR A 215 -7.07 -11.00 -9.54
CA THR A 215 -6.16 -11.76 -8.69
C THR A 215 -4.76 -11.78 -9.28
N CYS A 216 -3.75 -11.69 -8.43
CA CYS A 216 -2.35 -11.61 -8.76
C CYS A 216 -1.56 -12.72 -8.08
N ASN A 217 -0.70 -13.40 -8.84
CA ASN A 217 0.42 -14.18 -8.31
C ASN A 217 1.72 -13.50 -8.72
N LEU A 218 2.44 -12.93 -7.74
CA LEU A 218 3.65 -12.15 -7.94
C LEU A 218 4.80 -12.77 -7.14
N MET A 219 5.95 -12.90 -7.77
CA MET A 219 7.22 -13.23 -7.14
C MET A 219 8.31 -12.38 -7.77
N VAL A 220 9.05 -11.65 -6.94
CA VAL A 220 10.21 -10.85 -7.37
C VAL A 220 11.43 -11.33 -6.61
N CYS A 221 12.50 -11.61 -7.32
CA CYS A 221 13.77 -12.01 -6.73
C CYS A 221 14.96 -11.24 -7.33
N LYS A 222 16.04 -11.15 -6.57
CA LYS A 222 17.30 -10.51 -6.96
C LYS A 222 18.45 -11.48 -6.75
N ALA A 223 19.34 -11.63 -7.74
CA ALA A 223 20.50 -12.52 -7.60
C ALA A 223 21.43 -12.05 -6.46
N ILE A 224 21.96 -12.99 -5.65
CA ILE A 224 22.82 -12.65 -4.49
C ILE A 224 24.18 -12.10 -4.92
N LYS A 225 24.68 -12.47 -6.11
CA LYS A 225 25.99 -12.03 -6.61
C LYS A 225 26.07 -10.54 -6.95
N SER A 226 24.96 -9.80 -6.91
CA SER A 226 24.96 -8.35 -7.09
C SER A 226 24.84 -7.65 -5.74
N GLU A 227 25.97 -7.18 -5.23
CA GLU A 227 25.98 -6.24 -4.11
C GLU A 227 25.66 -4.83 -4.61
N GLY A 228 24.87 -4.08 -3.84
CA GLY A 228 24.46 -2.70 -4.15
C GLY A 228 23.01 -2.54 -4.61
N PRO A 229 22.45 -1.32 -4.55
CA PRO A 229 21.14 -1.01 -5.11
C PRO A 229 21.10 -1.31 -6.61
N ALA A 230 19.92 -1.69 -7.13
CA ALA A 230 19.80 -1.87 -8.57
C ALA A 230 20.08 -0.53 -9.28
N PRO A 231 20.74 -0.53 -10.45
CA PRO A 231 20.93 0.70 -11.23
C PRO A 231 19.56 1.27 -11.58
N GLU A 232 19.47 2.59 -11.73
CA GLU A 232 18.27 3.21 -12.27
C GLU A 232 18.05 2.72 -13.70
N VAL A 233 16.84 2.28 -13.98
CA VAL A 233 16.43 1.77 -15.29
C VAL A 233 15.11 2.45 -15.64
N PRO A 234 15.03 3.18 -16.77
CA PRO A 234 13.77 3.78 -17.19
C PRO A 234 12.72 2.70 -17.42
N GLU A 235 11.45 3.08 -17.27
CA GLU A 235 10.35 2.16 -17.50
C GLU A 235 10.33 1.67 -18.96
N ALA A 236 10.33 0.35 -19.15
CA ALA A 236 10.31 -0.28 -20.46
C ALA A 236 9.43 -1.54 -20.46
N PRO A 237 8.90 -1.98 -21.61
CA PRO A 237 8.21 -3.26 -21.73
C PRO A 237 9.10 -4.44 -21.29
N LEU A 238 8.53 -5.38 -20.54
CA LEU A 238 9.24 -6.59 -20.14
C LEU A 238 9.31 -7.57 -21.32
N GLU A 239 10.51 -8.02 -21.68
CA GLU A 239 10.75 -8.77 -22.92
C GLU A 239 9.89 -10.05 -23.02
N GLY A 240 9.11 -10.13 -24.11
CA GLY A 240 8.21 -11.25 -24.38
C GLY A 240 6.98 -11.32 -23.47
N VAL A 241 6.69 -10.27 -22.69
CA VAL A 241 5.53 -10.18 -21.81
C VAL A 241 4.63 -9.05 -22.29
N LYS A 242 3.42 -9.38 -22.74
CA LYS A 242 2.42 -8.39 -23.11
C LYS A 242 1.86 -7.72 -21.85
N ASN A 243 1.49 -6.45 -21.95
CA ASN A 243 0.82 -5.67 -20.90
C ASN A 243 1.58 -5.62 -19.55
N VAL A 244 2.91 -5.66 -19.60
CA VAL A 244 3.76 -5.45 -18.42
C VAL A 244 4.91 -4.54 -18.80
N THR A 245 5.02 -3.42 -18.11
CA THR A 245 6.22 -2.57 -18.11
C THR A 245 6.90 -2.65 -16.76
N CYS A 246 8.21 -2.48 -16.75
CA CYS A 246 9.01 -2.46 -15.54
C CYS A 246 10.10 -1.40 -15.61
N GLY A 247 10.43 -0.78 -14.48
CA GLY A 247 11.52 0.18 -14.35
C GLY A 247 12.04 0.22 -12.91
N VAL A 248 13.24 0.75 -12.71
CA VAL A 248 13.85 0.96 -11.39
C VAL A 248 14.09 2.45 -11.19
N ILE A 249 13.44 3.04 -10.18
CA ILE A 249 13.56 4.44 -9.81
C ILE A 249 14.03 4.53 -8.36
N GLY A 250 15.27 5.01 -8.15
CA GLY A 250 15.91 4.98 -6.84
C GLY A 250 15.93 3.55 -6.24
N PRO A 251 15.43 3.33 -5.00
CA PRO A 251 15.42 2.01 -4.39
C PRO A 251 14.27 1.12 -4.88
N ASN A 252 13.36 1.60 -5.73
CA ASN A 252 12.10 0.94 -6.01
C ASN A 252 12.07 0.36 -7.42
N LEU A 253 11.69 -0.92 -7.51
CA LEU A 253 11.21 -1.54 -8.73
C LEU A 253 9.72 -1.21 -8.89
N LEU A 254 9.36 -0.70 -10.05
CA LEU A 254 7.99 -0.46 -10.47
C LEU A 254 7.61 -1.50 -11.52
N ILE A 255 6.48 -2.17 -11.34
CA ILE A 255 5.88 -3.07 -12.33
C ILE A 255 4.48 -2.56 -12.62
N LYS A 256 4.19 -2.15 -13.86
CA LYS A 256 2.87 -1.64 -14.23
C LYS A 256 2.16 -2.59 -15.20
N CYS A 257 0.85 -2.69 -15.01
CA CYS A 257 -0.05 -3.45 -15.86
C CYS A 257 -1.35 -2.66 -16.07
N ASP A 258 -1.88 -2.66 -17.28
CA ASP A 258 -3.19 -2.08 -17.60
C ASP A 258 -4.27 -3.16 -17.41
N LEU A 259 -5.08 -3.04 -16.37
CA LEU A 259 -6.12 -4.00 -16.03
C LEU A 259 -7.29 -4.00 -17.02
N SER A 260 -7.40 -2.99 -17.88
CA SER A 260 -8.42 -2.97 -18.94
C SER A 260 -8.08 -3.91 -20.10
N GLN A 261 -6.81 -4.30 -20.22
CA GLN A 261 -6.33 -5.17 -21.30
C GLN A 261 -6.52 -6.65 -20.96
N THR A 262 -6.88 -7.41 -22.00
CA THR A 262 -7.03 -8.87 -21.94
C THR A 262 -6.14 -9.55 -22.97
N GLN A 263 -5.55 -10.68 -22.57
CA GLN A 263 -4.75 -11.58 -23.40
C GLN A 263 -5.49 -12.89 -23.71
N GLY A 264 -6.80 -12.92 -23.45
CA GLY A 264 -7.66 -14.08 -23.69
C GLY A 264 -8.06 -14.81 -22.40
N LEU A 265 -8.63 -16.00 -22.56
CA LEU A 265 -9.08 -16.83 -21.45
C LEU A 265 -7.91 -17.59 -20.82
N SER A 266 -7.93 -17.72 -19.49
CA SER A 266 -7.09 -18.68 -18.78
C SER A 266 -7.36 -20.12 -19.26
N SER A 267 -6.42 -21.04 -19.03
CA SER A 267 -6.56 -22.46 -19.40
C SER A 267 -7.81 -23.16 -18.83
N THR A 268 -8.38 -22.64 -17.74
CA THR A 268 -9.60 -23.19 -17.13
C THR A 268 -10.89 -22.56 -17.69
N GLY A 269 -10.79 -21.51 -18.50
CA GLY A 269 -11.94 -20.73 -18.97
C GLY A 269 -12.66 -19.90 -17.90
N LYS A 270 -12.28 -19.98 -16.63
CA LYS A 270 -12.97 -19.32 -15.51
C LYS A 270 -12.58 -17.85 -15.29
N SER A 271 -11.63 -17.36 -16.06
CA SER A 271 -11.04 -16.04 -15.87
C SER A 271 -10.37 -15.55 -17.13
N THR A 272 -10.32 -14.23 -17.27
CA THR A 272 -9.59 -13.51 -18.29
C THR A 272 -8.17 -13.27 -17.82
N MET A 273 -7.18 -13.50 -18.68
CA MET A 273 -5.77 -13.24 -18.39
C MET A 273 -5.43 -11.80 -18.76
N ILE A 274 -4.96 -11.01 -17.81
CA ILE A 274 -4.56 -9.61 -18.02
C ILE A 274 -3.08 -9.54 -18.40
N ALA A 275 -2.24 -10.27 -17.66
CA ALA A 275 -0.80 -10.36 -17.87
C ALA A 275 -0.24 -11.68 -17.36
N GLN A 276 0.76 -12.23 -18.06
CA GLN A 276 1.45 -13.45 -17.64
C GLN A 276 2.90 -13.45 -18.16
N THR A 277 3.86 -13.62 -17.25
CA THR A 277 5.29 -13.72 -17.61
C THR A 277 5.72 -15.11 -18.07
N SER A 278 4.91 -16.14 -17.78
CA SER A 278 5.23 -17.56 -18.04
C SER A 278 6.56 -18.02 -17.40
N GLY A 279 6.76 -17.63 -16.14
CA GLY A 279 7.99 -17.92 -15.37
C GLY A 279 8.70 -16.66 -14.90
N LEU A 280 9.93 -16.81 -14.41
CA LEU A 280 10.78 -15.68 -14.04
C LEU A 280 11.36 -15.03 -15.29
N LYS A 281 11.15 -13.73 -15.45
CA LYS A 281 11.66 -12.89 -16.53
C LYS A 281 12.59 -11.83 -15.95
N SER A 282 13.77 -11.66 -16.54
CA SER A 282 14.74 -10.65 -16.10
C SER A 282 14.25 -9.24 -16.43
N VAL A 283 14.35 -8.32 -15.47
CA VAL A 283 14.14 -6.90 -15.70
C VAL A 283 15.37 -6.34 -16.42
N PRO A 284 15.22 -5.75 -17.62
CA PRO A 284 16.36 -5.28 -18.43
C PRO A 284 17.32 -4.39 -17.64
N GLY A 285 18.63 -4.60 -17.81
CA GLY A 285 19.65 -3.80 -17.14
C GLY A 285 19.83 -4.07 -15.64
N THR A 286 19.16 -5.08 -15.07
CA THR A 286 19.24 -5.38 -13.64
C THR A 286 19.52 -6.86 -13.37
N THR A 287 19.79 -7.19 -12.10
CA THR A 287 19.86 -8.57 -11.59
C THR A 287 18.54 -9.05 -10.98
N ILE A 288 17.46 -8.33 -11.24
CA ILE A 288 16.12 -8.62 -10.73
C ILE A 288 15.36 -9.47 -11.75
N SER A 289 14.62 -10.45 -11.26
CA SER A 289 13.69 -11.24 -12.05
C SER A 289 12.29 -11.19 -11.44
N VAL A 290 11.28 -11.16 -12.31
CA VAL A 290 9.86 -11.03 -11.97
C VAL A 290 9.09 -12.20 -12.56
N ASN A 291 8.23 -12.81 -11.74
CA ASN A 291 7.17 -13.70 -12.19
C ASN A 291 5.83 -13.07 -11.78
N LEU A 292 5.00 -12.74 -12.76
CA LEU A 292 3.73 -12.06 -12.55
C LEU A 292 2.64 -12.76 -13.37
N ASN A 293 1.53 -13.07 -12.72
CA ASN A 293 0.33 -13.57 -13.36
C ASN A 293 -0.89 -12.83 -12.81
N LEU A 294 -1.62 -12.13 -13.67
CA LEU A 294 -2.82 -11.36 -13.35
C LEU A 294 -4.03 -11.95 -14.08
N PHE A 295 -5.09 -12.24 -13.33
CA PHE A 295 -6.33 -12.79 -13.85
C PHE A 295 -7.55 -12.10 -13.27
N GLN A 296 -8.52 -11.78 -14.11
CA GLN A 296 -9.82 -11.25 -13.73
C GLN A 296 -10.88 -12.34 -13.81
N ALA A 297 -11.73 -12.48 -12.79
CA ALA A 297 -12.79 -13.48 -12.79
C ALA A 297 -13.86 -13.15 -13.85
N ILE A 298 -14.40 -14.18 -14.51
CA ILE A 298 -15.53 -14.00 -15.44
C ILE A 298 -16.81 -14.31 -14.65
N GLY A 299 -17.66 -13.30 -14.45
CA GLY A 299 -19.07 -13.39 -14.04
C GLY A 299 -19.41 -14.46 -12.98
N GLY A 300 -19.39 -14.11 -11.69
CA GLY A 300 -19.90 -14.96 -10.61
C GLY A 300 -19.03 -16.16 -10.20
N THR A 301 -18.02 -16.51 -10.99
CA THR A 301 -17.05 -17.54 -10.60
C THR A 301 -15.94 -16.94 -9.73
N LYS A 302 -16.12 -16.94 -8.42
CA LYS A 302 -15.02 -16.62 -7.50
C LYS A 302 -13.93 -17.67 -7.65
N ARG A 303 -12.74 -17.26 -8.10
CA ARG A 303 -11.55 -18.11 -8.01
C ARG A 303 -11.27 -18.33 -6.52
N PRO A 304 -11.10 -19.58 -6.04
CA PRO A 304 -10.81 -19.81 -4.64
C PRO A 304 -9.50 -19.10 -4.27
N VAL A 305 -9.61 -18.04 -3.47
CA VAL A 305 -8.45 -17.35 -2.91
C VAL A 305 -7.91 -18.26 -1.83
N ALA A 306 -6.70 -18.77 -2.02
CA ALA A 306 -6.06 -19.63 -1.03
C ALA A 306 -5.86 -18.82 0.27
N GLY A 307 -6.72 -19.07 1.26
CA GLY A 307 -6.63 -18.45 2.58
C GLY A 307 -7.91 -18.16 3.37
N ILE A 308 -9.13 -18.43 2.87
CA ILE A 308 -10.36 -18.10 3.66
C ILE A 308 -11.22 -19.32 4.01
N GLU A 309 -11.20 -20.39 3.22
CA GLU A 309 -11.86 -21.64 3.62
C GLU A 309 -10.79 -22.67 3.99
N GLY A 310 -10.72 -22.99 5.28
CA GLY A 310 -10.00 -24.17 5.75
C GLY A 310 -10.50 -25.40 4.99
N PRO A 311 -9.64 -26.40 4.72
CA PRO A 311 -10.05 -27.59 4.00
C PRO A 311 -11.30 -28.18 4.68
N PRO A 312 -12.31 -28.64 3.91
CA PRO A 312 -13.45 -29.34 4.50
C PRO A 312 -12.88 -30.49 5.33
N ALA A 313 -13.26 -30.53 6.62
CA ALA A 313 -12.77 -31.52 7.56
C ALA A 313 -12.89 -32.90 6.90
N LYS A 314 -11.73 -33.52 6.62
CA LYS A 314 -11.71 -34.93 6.24
C LYS A 314 -12.38 -35.66 7.39
N LYS A 315 -13.56 -36.23 7.16
CA LYS A 315 -14.17 -37.19 8.08
C LYS A 315 -13.09 -38.22 8.40
N LEU A 316 -12.56 -38.18 9.62
CA LEU A 316 -11.74 -39.27 10.14
C LEU A 316 -12.63 -40.50 10.05
N LYS A 317 -12.25 -41.44 9.17
CA LYS A 317 -12.72 -42.82 9.30
C LYS A 317 -12.14 -43.33 10.60
N THR A 318 -12.97 -43.43 11.63
CA THR A 318 -12.73 -44.29 12.79
C THR A 318 -12.61 -45.71 12.25
N GLY A 319 -11.38 -46.18 12.14
CA GLY A 319 -11.07 -47.56 11.80
C GLY A 319 -10.99 -48.38 13.07
N ASP A 320 -12.11 -49.00 13.43
CA ASP A 320 -12.13 -50.22 14.24
C ASP A 320 -12.71 -51.31 13.34
N GLU A 321 -11.84 -52.17 12.83
CA GLU A 321 -12.15 -53.58 12.55
C GLU A 321 -10.81 -54.32 12.38
N GLN A 322 -10.41 -54.97 13.47
CA GLN A 322 -9.34 -55.96 13.48
C GLN A 322 -9.84 -57.22 12.76
N GLU A 323 -9.27 -57.55 11.62
CA GLU A 323 -9.30 -58.92 11.09
C GLU A 323 -8.01 -59.64 11.49
N LEU A 324 -8.17 -60.58 12.42
CA LEU A 324 -7.20 -61.63 12.72
C LEU A 324 -7.03 -62.50 11.46
N LYS A 325 -5.81 -62.56 10.91
CA LYS A 325 -5.38 -63.65 10.03
C LYS A 325 -4.21 -64.37 10.66
N ALA A 326 -4.47 -65.64 10.94
CA ALA A 326 -3.52 -66.61 11.47
C ALA A 326 -2.48 -66.99 10.41
N GLU A 327 -1.28 -67.24 10.94
CA GLU A 327 -0.23 -68.19 10.56
C GLU A 327 -0.25 -68.81 9.16
N ASP A 328 0.89 -68.71 8.45
CA ASP A 328 1.55 -69.93 7.97
C ASP A 328 3.04 -69.72 7.69
N GLY A 329 3.78 -70.80 7.93
CA GLY A 329 5.20 -70.83 8.31
C GLY A 329 6.24 -70.44 7.25
N LYS A 330 7.44 -70.16 7.76
CA LYS A 330 8.66 -70.15 6.96
C LYS A 330 9.78 -70.89 7.69
N GLU A 331 10.09 -72.06 7.15
CA GLU A 331 11.20 -72.94 7.51
C GLU A 331 12.54 -72.21 7.45
N LEU A 332 13.35 -72.40 8.50
CA LEU A 332 14.77 -72.12 8.54
C LEU A 332 15.52 -73.31 7.92
N LYS A 333 16.13 -73.10 6.75
CA LYS A 333 17.16 -74.01 6.25
C LYS A 333 18.48 -73.72 6.97
N LYS A 334 18.98 -74.76 7.66
CA LYS A 334 20.40 -74.95 7.95
C LYS A 334 21.10 -75.37 6.66
N GLU A 335 22.27 -74.80 6.39
CA GLU A 335 23.33 -75.47 5.64
C GLU A 335 24.63 -75.27 6.43
N ASP A 336 25.17 -76.39 6.88
CA ASP A 336 26.54 -76.58 7.31
C ASP A 336 27.34 -77.00 6.06
N ASP A 337 28.47 -76.34 5.80
CA ASP A 337 29.78 -76.91 5.38
C ASP A 337 30.81 -75.78 5.14
#